data_AF-A0AAV9DYQ4-F1
#
_entry.id   AF-A0AAV9DYQ4-F1
#
_cell.length_a   1.000
_cell.length_b   1.000
_cell.length_c   1.000
_cell.angle_alpha   90.00
_cell.angle_beta   90.00
_cell.angle_gamma   90.00
#
_symmetry.space_group_name_H-M   'P 1'
#
loop_
_entity.id
_entity.type
_entity.pdbx_description
1 polymer ?
#
loop_
_entity_poly.entity_id
_entity_poly.type
_entity_poly.pdbx_seq_one_letter_code
_entity_poly.pdbx_strand_id
1 'polypeptide(L)'
;MSFESFFQGWLVRQEELLDELLSAPREGEEPKLRELIEKALTHYGAYYREKSLMASRDVLLVFSPRWFTSCERTFLWIAGWKPGMAFRLVRSNVEGLTDEQSEAIGRLREGTAAREEELAAEMTMVQEASVLGINLGPRYKH
;
A
#
# COMPACT_ATOMS: atom_id res chain seq x y z
N MET A 1 11.50 -3.16 18.48
CA MET A 1 11.46 -1.99 17.58
C MET A 1 9.99 -1.65 17.32
N SER A 2 9.59 -0.38 17.37
CA SER A 2 8.21 0.01 17.00
C SER A 2 8.08 0.12 15.49
N PHE A 3 6.87 -0.07 14.94
CA PHE A 3 6.64 0.10 13.51
C PHE A 3 7.05 1.50 13.03
N GLU A 4 6.80 2.53 13.84
CA GLU A 4 7.21 3.90 13.56
C GLU A 4 8.74 4.04 13.39
N SER A 5 9.53 3.49 14.32
CA SER A 5 11.00 3.51 14.20
C SER A 5 11.51 2.72 12.99
N PHE A 6 10.87 1.59 12.67
CA PHE A 6 11.15 0.85 11.45
C PHE A 6 10.82 1.67 10.20
N PHE A 7 9.65 2.31 10.17
CA PHE A 7 9.15 3.07 9.03
C PHE A 7 10.02 4.29 8.74
N GLN A 8 10.49 5.00 9.77
CA GLN A 8 11.44 6.11 9.58
C GLN A 8 12.75 5.64 8.94
N GLY A 9 13.33 4.54 9.42
CA GLY A 9 14.52 3.96 8.78
C GLY A 9 14.25 3.36 7.39
N TRP A 10 13.01 2.93 7.12
CA TRP A 10 12.58 2.49 5.81
C TRP A 10 12.51 3.67 4.83
N LEU A 11 11.96 4.83 5.24
CA LEU A 11 11.87 6.03 4.42
C LEU A 11 13.26 6.55 3.98
N VAL A 12 14.24 6.58 4.89
CA VAL A 12 15.61 7.01 4.54
C VAL A 12 16.18 6.14 3.42
N ARG A 13 16.04 4.81 3.53
CA ARG A 13 16.48 3.88 2.48
C ARG A 13 15.66 4.00 1.19
N GLN A 14 14.39 4.36 1.29
CA GLN A 14 13.53 4.60 0.13
C GLN A 14 14.01 5.84 -0.66
N GLU A 15 14.48 6.88 0.02
CA GLU A 15 15.10 8.06 -0.60
C GLU A 15 16.43 7.71 -1.26
N GLU A 16 17.31 6.97 -0.58
CA GLU A 16 18.57 6.49 -1.15
C GLU A 16 18.35 5.66 -2.43
N LEU A 17 17.40 4.74 -2.39
CA LEU A 17 17.05 3.92 -3.56
C LEU A 17 16.45 4.74 -4.71
N LEU A 18 15.69 5.79 -4.38
CA LEU A 18 15.17 6.73 -5.39
C LEU A 18 16.32 7.46 -6.08
N ASP A 19 17.30 7.94 -5.32
CA ASP A 19 18.49 8.61 -5.87
C ASP A 19 19.31 7.67 -6.77
N GLU A 20 19.46 6.40 -6.37
CA GLU A 20 20.11 5.36 -7.20
C GLU A 20 19.35 5.14 -8.52
N LEU A 21 18.01 5.07 -8.48
CA LEU A 21 17.17 4.89 -9.66
C LEU A 21 17.22 6.10 -10.60
N LEU A 22 17.22 7.32 -10.06
CA LEU A 22 17.32 8.55 -10.84
C LEU A 22 18.69 8.72 -11.50
N SER A 23 19.74 8.19 -10.86
CA SER A 23 21.12 8.23 -11.35
C SER A 23 21.46 7.09 -12.31
N ALA A 24 20.58 6.09 -12.46
CA ALA A 24 20.84 4.92 -13.30
C ALA A 24 20.81 5.30 -14.80
N PRO A 25 21.75 4.79 -15.62
CA PRO A 25 21.74 5.01 -17.06
C PRO A 25 20.49 4.39 -17.70
N ARG A 26 19.82 5.15 -18.57
CA ARG A 26 18.60 4.72 -19.25
C ARG A 26 18.82 3.67 -20.34
N GLU A 27 20.04 3.57 -20.86
CA GLU A 27 20.39 2.67 -21.97
C GLU A 27 21.69 1.92 -21.66
N GLY A 28 21.77 0.65 -22.04
CA GLY A 28 23.00 -0.15 -22.02
C GLY A 28 23.37 -0.86 -20.71
N GLU A 29 22.63 -0.67 -19.60
CA GLU A 29 22.93 -1.28 -18.29
C GLU A 29 21.76 -2.13 -17.73
N GLU A 30 21.15 -2.98 -18.56
CA GLU A 30 20.05 -3.85 -18.15
C GLU A 30 20.31 -4.67 -16.86
N PRO A 31 21.51 -5.26 -16.64
CA PRO A 31 21.80 -6.00 -15.40
C PRO A 31 21.70 -5.14 -14.14
N LYS A 32 22.16 -3.88 -14.21
CA LYS A 32 22.11 -2.94 -13.08
C LYS A 32 20.68 -2.47 -12.80
N LEU A 33 19.90 -2.21 -13.86
CA LEU A 33 18.48 -1.89 -13.71
C LEU A 33 17.72 -3.05 -13.06
N ARG A 34 18.00 -4.30 -13.44
CA ARG A 34 17.42 -5.48 -12.78
C ARG A 34 17.80 -5.56 -11.31
N GLU A 35 19.06 -5.31 -10.94
CA GLU A 35 19.49 -5.27 -9.54
C GLU A 35 18.73 -4.19 -8.74
N LEU A 36 18.56 -2.99 -9.29
CA LEU A 36 17.81 -1.91 -8.64
C LEU A 36 16.32 -2.26 -8.47
N ILE A 37 15.72 -2.92 -9.47
CA ILE A 37 14.34 -3.44 -9.38
C ILE A 37 14.24 -4.47 -8.25
N GLU A 38 15.15 -5.44 -8.17
CA GLU A 38 15.17 -6.45 -7.11
C GLU A 38 15.35 -5.84 -5.71
N LYS A 39 16.24 -4.84 -5.59
CA LYS A 39 16.40 -4.05 -4.36
C LYS A 39 15.10 -3.37 -3.97
N ALA A 40 14.41 -2.72 -4.92
CA ALA A 40 13.13 -2.07 -4.67
C ALA A 40 12.05 -3.05 -4.21
N LEU A 41 11.92 -4.18 -4.90
CA LEU A 41 10.95 -5.22 -4.53
C LEU A 41 11.22 -5.80 -3.14
N THR A 42 12.50 -6.04 -2.82
CA THR A 42 12.92 -6.51 -1.50
C THR A 42 12.61 -5.47 -0.42
N HIS A 43 12.86 -4.20 -0.69
CA HIS A 43 12.61 -3.09 0.21
C HIS A 43 11.12 -2.93 0.54
N TYR A 44 10.25 -2.97 -0.47
CA TYR A 44 8.78 -2.97 -0.26
C TYR A 44 8.29 -4.26 0.41
N GLY A 45 8.89 -5.41 0.09
CA GLY A 45 8.58 -6.68 0.74
C GLY A 45 8.84 -6.64 2.25
N ALA A 46 9.92 -5.99 2.68
CA ALA A 46 10.20 -5.77 4.10
C ALA A 46 9.13 -4.88 4.77
N TYR A 47 8.69 -3.81 4.11
CA TYR A 47 7.62 -2.93 4.61
C TYR A 47 6.31 -3.68 4.84
N TYR A 48 5.83 -4.44 3.84
CA TYR A 48 4.57 -5.17 3.98
C TYR A 48 4.66 -6.31 5.00
N ARG A 49 5.83 -6.94 5.15
CA ARG A 49 6.06 -7.94 6.19
C ARG A 49 5.93 -7.34 7.59
N GLU A 50 6.64 -6.24 7.87
CA GLU A 50 6.59 -5.59 9.18
C GLU A 50 5.19 -5.04 9.46
N LYS A 51 4.51 -4.51 8.43
CA LYS A 51 3.14 -4.02 8.54
C LYS A 51 2.15 -5.14 8.86
N SER A 52 2.33 -6.32 8.27
CA SER A 52 1.52 -7.51 8.58
C SER A 52 1.76 -8.01 10.01
N LEU A 53 3.02 -8.01 10.48
CA LEU A 53 3.36 -8.33 11.86
C LEU A 53 2.76 -7.35 12.88
N MET A 54 2.65 -6.07 12.52
CA MET A 54 1.95 -5.09 13.34
C MET A 54 0.45 -5.35 13.35
N ALA A 55 -0.15 -5.60 12.18
CA ALA A 55 -1.58 -5.91 12.04
C ALA A 55 -2.00 -7.14 12.84
N SER A 56 -1.15 -8.17 12.90
CA SER A 56 -1.41 -9.39 13.66
C SER A 56 -1.34 -9.20 15.18
N ARG A 57 -0.68 -8.14 15.65
CA ARG A 57 -0.64 -7.77 17.08
C ARG A 57 -1.83 -6.91 17.45
N ASP A 58 -2.12 -5.90 16.64
CA ASP A 58 -3.28 -5.02 16.80
C ASP A 58 -3.63 -4.40 15.44
N VAL A 59 -4.78 -4.82 14.90
CA VAL A 59 -5.26 -4.38 13.60
C VAL A 59 -5.61 -2.89 13.60
N LEU A 60 -6.01 -2.32 14.75
CA LEU A 60 -6.39 -0.91 14.86
C LEU A 60 -5.21 0.03 14.60
N LEU A 61 -3.98 -0.42 14.86
CA LEU A 61 -2.77 0.34 14.56
C LEU A 61 -2.61 0.60 13.06
N VAL A 62 -3.10 -0.31 12.21
CA VAL A 62 -3.04 -0.15 10.75
C VAL A 62 -4.03 0.92 10.26
N PHE A 63 -5.17 1.05 10.95
CA PHE A 63 -6.23 2.02 10.64
C PHE A 63 -6.00 3.41 11.25
N SER A 64 -5.16 3.51 12.28
CA SER A 64 -4.77 4.78 12.90
C SER A 64 -3.24 4.96 12.91
N PRO A 65 -2.62 5.07 11.72
CA PRO A 65 -1.18 5.16 11.62
C PRO A 65 -0.68 6.47 12.21
N ARG A 66 0.11 6.35 13.29
CA ARG A 66 0.74 7.50 13.97
C ARG A 66 1.92 8.08 13.19
N TRP A 67 2.52 7.26 12.32
CA TRP A 67 3.69 7.59 11.52
C TRP A 67 3.37 8.29 10.19
N PHE A 68 2.10 8.50 9.86
CA PHE A 68 1.70 9.34 8.71
C PHE A 68 1.45 10.77 9.17
N THR A 69 1.71 11.73 8.30
CA THR A 69 1.31 13.13 8.47
C THR A 69 -0.21 13.27 8.35
N SER A 70 -0.76 14.39 8.83
CA SER A 70 -2.20 14.66 8.67
C SER A 70 -2.61 14.74 7.20
N CYS A 71 -1.74 15.21 6.32
CA CYS A 71 -1.98 15.25 4.88
C CYS A 71 -2.08 13.82 4.31
N GLU A 72 -1.09 12.97 4.59
CA GLU A 72 -1.07 11.58 4.12
C GLU A 72 -2.25 10.77 4.64
N ARG A 73 -2.68 11.03 5.89
CA ARG A 73 -3.86 10.39 6.47
C ARG A 73 -5.15 10.70 5.70
N THR A 74 -5.29 11.88 5.11
CA THR A 74 -6.47 12.25 4.30
C THR A 74 -6.58 11.43 3.02
N PHE A 75 -5.47 10.87 2.52
CA PHE A 75 -5.43 10.03 1.33
C PHE A 75 -5.42 8.52 1.64
N LEU A 76 -5.59 8.15 2.91
CA LEU A 76 -5.76 6.75 3.28
C LEU A 76 -7.12 6.24 2.82
N TRP A 77 -7.12 5.09 2.18
CA TRP A 77 -8.33 4.36 1.86
C TRP A 77 -8.75 3.51 3.06
N ILE A 78 -8.18 2.32 3.23
CA ILE A 78 -8.50 1.40 4.34
C ILE A 78 -7.32 1.34 5.31
N ALA A 79 -6.21 0.82 4.81
CA ALA A 79 -4.99 0.59 5.59
C ALA A 79 -3.76 1.25 4.93
N GLY A 80 -3.97 2.13 3.95
CA GLY A 80 -2.94 2.70 3.08
C GLY A 80 -3.53 3.39 1.86
N TRP A 81 -2.68 3.70 0.89
CA TRP A 81 -3.10 4.06 -0.47
C TRP A 81 -3.93 2.94 -1.14
N LYS A 82 -4.82 3.33 -2.06
CA LYS A 82 -5.62 2.40 -2.85
C LYS A 82 -4.74 1.71 -3.92
N PRO A 83 -4.54 0.38 -3.87
CA PRO A 83 -3.61 -0.33 -4.77
C PRO A 83 -3.81 -0.02 -6.27
N GLY A 84 -5.06 0.14 -6.70
CA GLY A 84 -5.45 0.45 -8.06
C GLY A 84 -4.87 1.75 -8.61
N MET A 85 -4.42 2.67 -7.73
CA MET A 85 -3.74 3.90 -8.13
C MET A 85 -2.42 3.63 -8.85
N ALA A 86 -1.73 2.52 -8.53
CA ALA A 86 -0.47 2.16 -9.17
C ALA A 86 -0.62 1.95 -10.69
N PHE A 87 -1.73 1.36 -11.15
CA PHE A 87 -1.96 1.15 -12.58
C PHE A 87 -2.11 2.45 -13.37
N ARG A 88 -2.56 3.53 -12.71
CA ARG A 88 -2.60 4.85 -13.36
C ARG A 88 -1.19 5.39 -13.62
N LEU A 89 -0.28 5.19 -12.67
CA LEU A 89 1.12 5.58 -12.83
C LEU A 89 1.79 4.77 -13.94
N VAL A 90 1.60 3.45 -13.96
CA VAL A 90 2.13 2.58 -15.01
C VAL A 90 1.65 3.03 -16.38
N ARG A 91 0.34 3.20 -16.56
CA ARG A 91 -0.25 3.63 -17.84
C ARG A 91 0.26 5.00 -18.31
N SER A 92 0.54 5.91 -17.39
CA SER A 92 0.95 7.28 -17.73
C SER A 92 2.46 7.44 -17.95
N ASN A 93 3.29 6.51 -17.50
CA ASN A 93 4.75 6.68 -17.48
C ASN A 93 5.53 5.53 -18.13
N VAL A 94 4.88 4.39 -18.43
CA VAL A 94 5.53 3.24 -19.06
C VAL A 94 5.07 3.14 -20.50
N GLU A 95 6.03 3.27 -21.41
CA GLU A 95 5.84 3.12 -22.85
C GLU A 95 6.48 1.82 -23.35
N GLY A 96 6.13 1.39 -24.56
CA GLY A 96 6.78 0.24 -25.20
C GLY A 96 6.44 -1.14 -24.61
N LEU A 97 5.33 -1.25 -23.88
CA LEU A 97 4.85 -2.55 -23.40
C LEU A 97 4.47 -3.46 -24.57
N THR A 98 4.83 -4.74 -24.48
CA THR A 98 4.33 -5.73 -25.43
C THR A 98 2.84 -5.97 -25.23
N ASP A 99 2.18 -6.56 -26.23
CA ASP A 99 0.75 -6.92 -26.11
C ASP A 99 0.51 -7.86 -24.92
N GLU A 100 1.40 -8.83 -24.72
CA GLU A 100 1.34 -9.77 -23.59
C GLU A 100 1.46 -9.05 -22.24
N GLN A 101 2.39 -8.11 -22.11
CA GLN A 101 2.56 -7.32 -20.89
C GLN A 101 1.35 -6.41 -20.62
N SER A 102 0.82 -5.80 -21.68
CA SER A 102 -0.37 -4.94 -21.60
C SER A 102 -1.59 -5.73 -21.14
N GLU A 103 -1.78 -6.94 -21.68
CA GLU A 103 -2.86 -7.84 -21.29
C GLU A 103 -2.68 -8.33 -19.83
N ALA A 104 -1.46 -8.70 -19.44
CA ALA A 104 -1.14 -9.11 -18.07
C ALA A 104 -1.43 -8.00 -17.06
N ILE A 105 -1.04 -6.75 -17.36
CA ILE A 105 -1.36 -5.58 -16.54
C ILE A 105 -2.88 -5.35 -16.49
N GLY A 106 -3.58 -5.53 -17.62
CA GLY A 106 -5.04 -5.45 -17.70
C GLY A 106 -5.74 -6.41 -16.74
N ARG A 107 -5.35 -7.68 -16.76
CA ARG A 107 -5.87 -8.72 -15.85
C ARG A 107 -5.57 -8.39 -14.39
N LEU A 108 -4.36 -7.93 -14.07
CA LEU A 108 -4.00 -7.52 -12.72
C LEU A 108 -4.85 -6.34 -12.23
N ARG A 109 -5.10 -5.36 -13.09
CA ARG A 109 -5.95 -4.20 -12.78
C ARG A 109 -7.38 -4.63 -12.47
N GLU A 110 -7.96 -5.48 -13.30
CA GLU A 110 -9.33 -5.99 -13.12
C GLU A 110 -9.45 -6.80 -11.83
N GLY A 111 -8.53 -7.74 -11.61
CA GLY A 111 -8.49 -8.52 -10.36
C GLY A 111 -8.26 -7.66 -9.12
N THR A 112 -7.49 -6.57 -9.24
CA THR A 112 -7.32 -5.60 -8.14
C THR A 112 -8.60 -4.83 -7.88
N ALA A 113 -9.26 -4.33 -8.92
CA ALA A 113 -10.50 -3.55 -8.78
C ALA A 113 -11.62 -4.37 -8.12
N ALA A 114 -11.78 -5.64 -8.51
CA ALA A 114 -12.78 -6.52 -7.91
C ALA A 114 -12.54 -6.74 -6.39
N ARG A 115 -11.28 -7.01 -6.01
CA ARG A 115 -10.92 -7.15 -4.59
C ARG A 115 -11.05 -5.85 -3.82
N GLU A 116 -10.80 -4.71 -4.45
CA GLU A 116 -10.99 -3.41 -3.82
C GLU A 116 -12.47 -3.13 -3.52
N GLU A 117 -13.36 -3.50 -4.43
CA GLU A 117 -14.81 -3.38 -4.25
C GLU A 117 -15.30 -4.28 -3.10
N GLU A 118 -14.88 -5.54 -3.08
CA GLU A 118 -15.17 -6.49 -2.01
C GLU A 118 -14.73 -5.94 -0.65
N LEU A 119 -13.47 -5.49 -0.54
CA LEU A 119 -12.94 -4.97 0.71
C LEU A 119 -13.62 -3.66 1.14
N ALA A 120 -14.01 -2.80 0.20
CA ALA A 120 -14.77 -1.59 0.51
C ALA A 120 -16.17 -1.92 1.07
N ALA A 121 -16.84 -2.92 0.51
CA ALA A 121 -18.14 -3.37 0.98
C ALA A 121 -18.03 -3.97 2.40
N GLU A 122 -17.03 -4.82 2.64
CA GLU A 122 -16.74 -5.36 3.97
C GLU A 122 -16.47 -4.26 5.00
N MET A 123 -15.63 -3.29 4.65
CA MET A 123 -15.33 -2.17 5.55
C MET A 123 -16.57 -1.34 5.89
N THR A 124 -17.45 -1.12 4.90
CA THR A 124 -18.72 -0.42 5.11
C THR A 124 -19.60 -1.16 6.12
N MET A 125 -19.74 -2.49 5.97
CA MET A 125 -20.51 -3.31 6.91
C MET A 125 -19.95 -3.24 8.34
N VAL A 126 -18.62 -3.29 8.51
CA VAL A 126 -17.97 -3.19 9.82
C VAL A 126 -18.21 -1.83 10.48
N GLN A 127 -18.16 -0.75 9.69
CA GLN A 127 -18.43 0.61 10.18
C GLN A 127 -19.88 0.77 10.64
N GLU A 128 -20.85 0.29 9.85
CA GLU A 128 -22.27 0.32 10.21
C GLU A 128 -22.58 -0.48 11.48
N ALA A 129 -22.04 -1.71 11.58
CA ALA A 129 -22.22 -2.55 12.76
C ALA A 129 -21.65 -1.89 14.02
N SER A 130 -20.52 -1.19 13.91
CA SER A 130 -19.91 -0.45 15.02
C SER A 130 -20.81 0.72 15.49
N VAL A 131 -21.40 1.47 14.57
CA VAL A 131 -22.35 2.56 14.90
C VAL A 131 -23.62 2.02 15.57
N LEU A 132 -24.16 0.91 15.06
CA LEU A 132 -25.36 0.27 15.63
C LEU A 132 -25.10 -0.33 17.02
N GLY A 133 -23.92 -0.93 17.23
CA GLY A 133 -23.50 -1.43 18.55
C GLY A 133 -23.31 -0.32 19.59
N ILE A 134 -22.86 0.86 19.18
CA ILE A 134 -22.77 2.05 20.05
C ILE A 134 -24.16 2.58 20.42
N ASN A 135 -25.13 2.54 19.50
CA ASN A 135 -26.51 3.00 19.73
C ASN A 135 -27.38 2.06 20.58
N LEU A 136 -26.93 0.82 20.83
CA LEU A 136 -27.63 -0.18 21.66
C LEU A 136 -27.03 -0.35 23.08
N GLY A 137 -26.13 0.53 23.52
CA GLY A 137 -25.66 0.61 24.92
C GLY A 137 -26.76 0.98 25.94
N PRO A 138 -26.61 0.62 27.23
CA PRO A 138 -27.63 -0.09 28.01
C PRO A 138 -28.84 0.77 28.36
N ARG A 139 -29.88 0.74 27.51
CA ARG A 139 -31.25 0.92 27.99
C ARG A 139 -31.71 -0.43 28.52
N TYR A 140 -31.66 -0.62 29.83
CA TYR A 140 -32.56 -1.43 30.68
C TYR A 140 -31.85 -1.71 32.01
N LYS A 141 -31.91 -0.72 32.90
CA LYS A 141 -31.93 -0.92 34.34
C LYS A 141 -32.96 0.04 34.90
N HIS A 142 -34.15 -0.45 35.19
CA HIS A 142 -35.02 -0.03 36.30
C HIS A 142 -36.04 -1.15 36.54
#